data_AF-X0VHV6-F1
#
_entry.id   AF-X0VHV6-F1
#
_cell.length_a   1.000
_cell.length_b   1.000
_cell.length_c   1.000
_cell.angle_alpha   90.00
_cell.angle_beta   90.00
_cell.angle_gamma   90.00
#
_symmetry.space_group_name_H-M   'P 1'
#
loop_
_entity.id
_entity.type
_entity.pdbx_description
1 polymer ?
#
loop_
_entity_poly.entity_id
_entity_poly.type
_entity_poly.pdbx_seq_one_letter_code
_entity_poly.pdbx_strand_id
1 'polypeptide(L)'
;LKNSKQKTGVLFMIGVGYKDPNTGLWTYKSFYMDKFNELEEERIINEFVKFIEDRVTNHINKYKIKSRKLCTPTFYHWGNAEISLFRNANKRHKNIWANWAKSILWIDFCKIFVLEPILIKGAFKFNLKEIARNMYNHGFIKSKWQDGLADGLTAMMEALEYYRAVENYDKLSDQQKLEYNALFKSVIDYNEIDCKTVWEIVSYLRTNHCE
;
A
#
# COMPACT_ATOMS: atom_id res chain seq x y z
N LEU A 1 14.39 28.46 -19.43
CA LEU A 1 13.69 27.86 -18.27
C LEU A 1 12.37 27.24 -18.73
N LYS A 2 12.42 26.05 -19.33
CA LYS A 2 11.21 25.26 -19.59
C LYS A 2 10.85 24.57 -18.27
N ASN A 3 9.87 25.10 -17.56
CA ASN A 3 9.17 24.37 -16.51
C ASN A 3 8.51 23.16 -17.15
N SER A 4 9.22 22.02 -17.22
CA SER A 4 8.56 20.74 -17.34
C SER A 4 7.81 20.56 -16.04
N LYS A 5 6.49 20.67 -16.10
CA LYS A 5 5.60 20.15 -15.07
C LYS A 5 5.92 18.65 -14.98
N GLN A 6 6.88 18.26 -14.14
CA GLN A 6 6.95 16.89 -13.66
C GLN A 6 5.54 16.60 -13.14
N LYS A 7 4.90 15.57 -13.69
CA LYS A 7 3.60 15.08 -13.21
C LYS A 7 3.83 14.45 -11.84
N THR A 8 4.05 15.30 -10.83
CA THR A 8 4.22 14.90 -9.44
C THR A 8 2.92 14.29 -8.96
N GLY A 9 2.96 13.01 -8.55
CA GLY A 9 1.83 12.33 -7.93
C GLY A 9 1.10 11.28 -8.78
N VAL A 10 1.71 10.78 -9.86
CA VAL A 10 1.28 9.53 -10.52
C VAL A 10 1.48 8.36 -9.55
N LEU A 11 0.44 7.56 -9.36
CA LEU A 11 0.43 6.36 -8.53
C LEU A 11 1.06 5.23 -9.33
N PHE A 12 2.29 4.84 -8.97
CA PHE A 12 3.06 3.84 -9.73
C PHE A 12 3.02 2.45 -9.12
N MET A 13 2.61 2.32 -7.85
CA MET A 13 2.55 1.07 -7.12
C MET A 13 1.39 1.06 -6.12
N ILE A 14 0.74 -0.09 -5.97
CA ILE A 14 -0.26 -0.41 -4.94
C ILE A 14 0.17 -1.69 -4.24
N GLY A 15 0.32 -1.64 -2.92
CA GLY A 15 0.48 -2.83 -2.09
C GLY A 15 -0.77 -3.18 -1.32
N VAL A 16 -1.05 -4.46 -1.18
CA VAL A 16 -2.09 -4.96 -0.28
C VAL A 16 -1.60 -6.20 0.47
N GLY A 17 -1.58 -6.10 1.80
CA GLY A 17 -1.40 -7.22 2.70
C GLY A 17 -2.75 -7.75 3.19
N TYR A 18 -2.95 -9.06 3.18
CA TYR A 18 -4.18 -9.70 3.65
C TYR A 18 -3.91 -11.08 4.22
N LYS A 19 -4.84 -11.59 5.04
CA LYS A 19 -4.81 -12.98 5.49
C LYS A 19 -5.54 -13.83 4.46
N ASP A 20 -4.84 -14.77 3.84
CA ASP A 20 -5.43 -15.69 2.87
C ASP A 20 -6.46 -16.56 3.59
N PRO A 21 -7.72 -16.62 3.11
CA PRO A 21 -8.79 -17.36 3.78
C PRO A 21 -8.66 -18.88 3.65
N ASN A 22 -7.84 -19.37 2.73
CA ASN A 22 -7.61 -20.79 2.51
C ASN A 22 -6.44 -21.30 3.35
N THR A 23 -5.34 -20.54 3.42
CA THR A 23 -4.14 -20.96 4.17
C THR A 23 -4.10 -20.39 5.59
N GLY A 24 -4.85 -19.31 5.84
CA GLY A 24 -4.77 -18.56 7.09
C GLY A 24 -3.45 -17.78 7.27
N LEU A 25 -2.57 -17.78 6.27
CA LEU A 25 -1.30 -17.08 6.31
C LEU A 25 -1.43 -15.66 5.80
N TRP A 26 -0.55 -14.77 6.26
CA TRP A 26 -0.45 -13.43 5.70
C TRP A 26 0.21 -13.50 4.33
N THR A 27 -0.34 -12.76 3.38
CA THR A 27 0.11 -12.69 1.99
C THR A 27 0.16 -11.23 1.56
N TYR A 28 1.21 -10.88 0.83
CA TYR A 28 1.35 -9.59 0.19
C TYR A 28 1.16 -9.70 -1.33
N LYS A 29 0.54 -8.67 -1.92
CA LYS A 29 0.44 -8.50 -3.36
C LYS A 29 0.75 -7.06 -3.71
N SER A 30 1.65 -6.86 -4.66
CA SER A 30 1.92 -5.58 -5.30
C SER A 30 1.35 -5.55 -6.72
N PHE A 31 0.96 -4.35 -7.14
CA PHE A 31 0.62 -3.96 -8.51
C PHE A 31 1.49 -2.76 -8.83
N TYR A 32 2.27 -2.82 -9.90
CA TYR A 32 3.16 -1.72 -10.29
C TYR A 32 3.23 -1.60 -11.81
N MET A 33 3.58 -0.39 -12.26
CA MET A 33 3.66 -0.08 -13.68
C MET A 33 4.85 -0.77 -14.33
N ASP A 34 4.70 -1.14 -15.61
CA ASP A 34 5.83 -1.55 -16.45
C ASP A 34 6.50 -0.31 -17.08
N LYS A 35 5.71 0.75 -17.31
CA LYS A 35 6.17 2.03 -17.86
C LYS A 35 5.55 3.19 -17.07
N PHE A 36 6.31 4.24 -16.81
CA PHE A 36 5.82 5.37 -16.01
C PHE A 36 4.91 6.31 -16.83
N ASN A 37 3.65 5.94 -16.99
CA ASN A 37 2.66 6.73 -17.73
C ASN A 37 1.23 6.51 -17.22
N GLU A 38 0.29 7.33 -17.70
CA GLU A 38 -1.11 7.31 -17.24
C GLU A 38 -1.88 6.05 -17.66
N LEU A 39 -1.56 5.42 -18.80
CA LEU A 39 -2.20 4.16 -19.21
C LEU A 39 -1.87 3.03 -18.23
N GLU A 40 -0.62 3.01 -17.78
CA GLU A 40 -0.16 2.04 -16.77
C GLU A 40 -0.75 2.35 -15.39
N GLU A 41 -0.99 3.62 -15.04
CA GLU A 41 -1.71 4.00 -13.81
C GLU A 41 -3.12 3.43 -13.81
N GLU A 42 -3.82 3.59 -14.94
CA GLU A 42 -5.15 3.01 -15.12
C GLU A 42 -5.11 1.47 -15.06
N ARG A 43 -4.13 0.84 -15.72
CA ARG A 43 -3.96 -0.62 -15.72
C ARG A 43 -3.81 -1.17 -14.31
N ILE A 44 -2.88 -0.65 -13.52
CA ILE A 44 -2.60 -1.20 -12.18
C ILE A 44 -3.76 -0.97 -11.20
N ILE A 45 -4.47 0.16 -11.32
CA ILE A 45 -5.66 0.41 -10.50
C ILE A 45 -6.79 -0.56 -10.92
N ASN A 46 -6.99 -0.79 -12.22
CA ASN A 46 -7.99 -1.76 -12.70
C ASN A 46 -7.66 -3.20 -12.25
N GLU A 47 -6.39 -3.60 -12.29
CA GLU A 47 -5.95 -4.90 -11.77
C GLU A 47 -6.20 -5.03 -10.26
N PHE A 48 -5.89 -3.98 -9.49
CA PHE A 48 -6.17 -3.94 -8.07
C PHE A 48 -7.67 -4.01 -7.77
N VAL A 49 -8.50 -3.22 -8.47
CA VAL A 49 -9.96 -3.24 -8.35
C VAL A 49 -10.51 -4.64 -8.63
N LYS A 50 -10.08 -5.25 -9.74
CA LYS A 50 -10.48 -6.61 -10.12
C LYS A 50 -10.07 -7.62 -9.04
N PHE A 51 -8.84 -7.55 -8.56
CA PHE A 51 -8.33 -8.43 -7.51
C PHE A 51 -9.17 -8.40 -6.23
N ILE A 52 -9.69 -7.23 -5.86
CA ILE A 52 -10.58 -7.05 -4.71
C ILE A 52 -11.99 -7.58 -5.02
N GLU A 53 -12.57 -7.23 -6.17
CA GLU A 53 -13.92 -7.68 -6.53
C GLU A 53 -14.00 -9.20 -6.74
N ASP A 54 -12.95 -9.84 -7.26
CA ASP A 54 -12.87 -11.30 -7.36
C ASP A 54 -12.94 -11.94 -5.96
N ARG A 55 -12.24 -11.37 -4.97
CA ARG A 55 -12.29 -11.84 -3.57
C ARG A 55 -13.66 -11.63 -2.95
N VAL A 56 -14.27 -10.47 -3.19
CA VAL A 56 -15.61 -10.19 -2.69
C VAL A 56 -16.62 -11.17 -3.28
N THR A 57 -16.57 -11.39 -4.60
CA THR A 57 -17.44 -12.34 -5.29
C THR A 57 -17.28 -13.75 -4.73
N ASN A 58 -16.04 -14.20 -4.54
CA ASN A 58 -15.74 -15.50 -3.93
C ASN A 58 -16.29 -15.59 -2.49
N HIS A 59 -16.16 -14.53 -1.70
CA HIS A 59 -16.69 -14.48 -0.34
C HIS A 59 -18.23 -14.51 -0.30
N ILE A 60 -18.89 -13.72 -1.16
CA ILE A 60 -20.34 -13.71 -1.32
C ILE A 60 -20.86 -15.10 -1.70
N ASN A 61 -20.21 -15.75 -2.68
CA ASN A 61 -20.60 -17.09 -3.14
C ASN A 61 -20.40 -18.14 -2.04
N LYS A 62 -19.24 -18.11 -1.35
CA LYS A 62 -18.91 -19.05 -0.27
C LYS A 62 -19.90 -18.98 0.89
N TYR A 63 -20.30 -17.78 1.29
CA TYR A 63 -21.18 -17.55 2.45
C TYR A 63 -22.64 -17.25 2.07
N LYS A 64 -23.00 -17.38 0.78
CA LYS A 64 -24.35 -17.10 0.24
C LYS A 64 -24.91 -15.75 0.68
N ILE A 65 -24.07 -14.72 0.65
CA ILE A 65 -24.44 -13.37 1.09
C ILE A 65 -25.47 -12.79 0.11
N LYS A 66 -26.60 -12.30 0.63
CA LYS A 66 -27.74 -11.84 -0.19
C LYS A 66 -27.45 -10.64 -1.10
N SER A 67 -26.39 -9.88 -0.83
CA SER A 67 -26.07 -8.66 -1.56
C SER A 67 -24.60 -8.24 -1.36
N ARG A 68 -23.99 -7.69 -2.42
CA ARG A 68 -22.66 -7.06 -2.37
C ARG A 68 -22.55 -5.95 -1.32
N LYS A 69 -23.65 -5.25 -1.01
CA LYS A 69 -23.67 -4.18 0.01
C LYS A 69 -23.38 -4.71 1.42
N LEU A 70 -23.70 -5.98 1.68
CA LEU A 70 -23.42 -6.64 2.96
C LEU A 70 -21.97 -7.16 3.05
N CYS A 71 -21.22 -7.11 1.95
CA CYS A 71 -19.82 -7.53 1.88
C CYS A 71 -18.97 -6.35 1.40
N THR A 72 -18.70 -5.40 2.30
CA THR A 72 -17.91 -4.20 2.01
C THR A 72 -16.43 -4.46 2.33
N PRO A 73 -15.52 -4.44 1.35
CA PRO A 73 -14.08 -4.50 1.60
C PRO A 73 -13.65 -3.38 2.53
N THR A 74 -12.85 -3.72 3.54
CA THR A 74 -12.31 -2.76 4.49
C THR A 74 -10.80 -2.71 4.36
N PHE A 75 -10.27 -1.53 4.03
CA PHE A 75 -8.84 -1.26 3.91
C PHE A 75 -8.36 -0.52 5.16
N TYR A 76 -7.39 -1.11 5.85
CA TYR A 76 -6.68 -0.45 6.95
C TYR A 76 -5.44 0.22 6.36
N HIS A 77 -5.27 1.51 6.65
CA HIS A 77 -4.14 2.30 6.18
C HIS A 77 -3.68 3.26 7.29
N TRP A 78 -2.56 3.96 7.06
CA TRP A 78 -1.97 4.84 8.08
C TRP A 78 -1.82 6.28 7.57
N GLY A 79 -2.68 7.17 8.06
CA GLY A 79 -2.66 8.58 7.68
C GLY A 79 -3.30 8.81 6.31
N ASN A 80 -3.01 9.94 5.68
CA ASN A 80 -3.79 10.44 4.53
C ASN A 80 -3.19 10.12 3.16
N ALA A 81 -2.03 9.46 3.09
CA ALA A 81 -1.27 9.30 1.86
C ALA A 81 -2.03 8.48 0.81
N GLU A 82 -2.48 7.26 1.17
CA GLU A 82 -3.13 6.32 0.26
C GLU A 82 -4.42 6.89 -0.33
N ILE A 83 -5.28 7.45 0.53
CA ILE A 83 -6.55 8.08 0.11
C ILE A 83 -6.28 9.24 -0.84
N SER A 84 -5.29 10.08 -0.53
CA SER A 84 -4.97 11.24 -1.37
C SER A 84 -4.41 10.81 -2.73
N LEU A 85 -3.52 9.82 -2.76
CA LEU A 85 -2.96 9.27 -4.00
C LEU A 85 -4.06 8.66 -4.87
N PHE A 86 -4.91 7.82 -4.30
CA PHE A 86 -6.04 7.22 -5.02
C PHE A 86 -7.03 8.28 -5.53
N ARG A 87 -7.39 9.27 -4.70
CA ARG A 87 -8.28 10.36 -5.12
C ARG A 87 -7.70 11.17 -6.28
N ASN A 88 -6.40 11.47 -6.22
CA ASN A 88 -5.71 12.20 -7.28
C ASN A 88 -5.65 11.38 -8.58
N ALA A 89 -5.37 10.08 -8.48
CA ALA A 89 -5.41 9.16 -9.62
C ALA A 89 -6.82 9.10 -10.23
N ASN A 90 -7.84 8.89 -9.41
CA ASN A 90 -9.23 8.85 -9.88
C ASN A 90 -9.64 10.17 -10.56
N LYS A 91 -9.22 11.33 -10.02
CA LYS A 91 -9.46 12.63 -10.65
C LYS A 91 -8.76 12.77 -12.01
N ARG A 92 -7.52 12.29 -12.14
CA ARG A 92 -6.81 12.26 -13.43
C ARG A 92 -7.55 11.42 -14.46
N HIS A 93 -8.06 10.26 -14.04
CA HIS A 93 -8.81 9.31 -14.87
C HIS A 93 -10.31 9.58 -14.92
N LYS A 94 -10.73 10.85 -14.89
CA LYS A 94 -12.13 11.28 -15.08
C LYS A 94 -13.14 10.60 -14.13
N ASN A 95 -12.68 10.18 -12.94
CA ASN A 95 -13.46 9.55 -11.89
C ASN A 95 -14.09 8.19 -12.25
N ILE A 96 -13.46 7.40 -13.14
CA ILE A 96 -13.98 6.09 -13.54
C ILE A 96 -14.17 5.11 -12.35
N TRP A 97 -13.38 5.25 -11.27
CA TRP A 97 -13.50 4.40 -10.08
C TRP A 97 -14.42 4.98 -8.99
N ALA A 98 -15.19 6.04 -9.27
CA ALA A 98 -16.03 6.68 -8.25
C ALA A 98 -17.08 5.75 -7.63
N ASN A 99 -17.67 4.84 -8.41
CA ASN A 99 -18.65 3.89 -7.89
C ASN A 99 -17.99 2.80 -7.05
N TRP A 100 -16.82 2.32 -7.47
CA TRP A 100 -16.03 1.36 -6.70
C TRP A 100 -15.52 1.97 -5.38
N ALA A 101 -15.06 3.22 -5.42
CA ALA A 101 -14.62 3.94 -4.22
C ALA A 101 -15.73 4.09 -3.16
N LYS A 102 -17.01 4.09 -3.57
CA LYS A 102 -18.17 4.11 -2.67
C LYS A 102 -18.54 2.72 -2.14
N SER A 103 -18.04 1.64 -2.74
CA SER A 103 -18.35 0.25 -2.36
C SER A 103 -17.31 -0.38 -1.43
N ILE A 104 -16.35 0.42 -0.96
CA ILE A 104 -15.25 0.05 -0.06
C ILE A 104 -15.21 0.99 1.15
N LEU A 105 -14.60 0.53 2.24
CA LEU A 105 -14.39 1.29 3.47
C LEU A 105 -12.89 1.50 3.71
N TRP A 106 -12.48 2.74 3.92
CA TRP A 106 -11.11 3.10 4.34
C TRP A 106 -11.11 3.41 5.83
N ILE A 107 -10.23 2.75 6.58
CA ILE A 107 -10.03 2.97 8.00
C ILE A 107 -8.61 3.49 8.21
N ASP A 108 -8.52 4.77 8.60
CA ASP A 108 -7.28 5.43 8.95
C ASP A 108 -6.90 5.09 10.39
N PHE A 109 -5.96 4.18 10.55
CA PHE A 109 -5.52 3.72 11.85
C PHE A 109 -4.71 4.78 12.61
N CYS A 110 -4.06 5.72 11.91
CA CYS A 110 -3.42 6.86 12.55
C CYS A 110 -4.46 7.73 13.28
N LYS A 111 -5.62 7.96 12.64
CA LYS A 111 -6.73 8.69 13.29
C LYS A 111 -7.29 7.95 14.48
N ILE A 112 -7.43 6.62 14.41
CA ILE A 112 -7.89 5.81 15.55
C ILE A 112 -6.94 5.99 16.73
N PHE A 113 -5.62 5.92 16.52
CA PHE A 113 -4.64 6.13 17.59
C PHE A 113 -4.77 7.50 18.25
N VAL A 114 -5.07 8.54 17.47
CA VAL A 114 -5.23 9.91 17.98
C VAL A 114 -6.56 10.09 18.72
N LEU A 115 -7.65 9.51 18.20
CA LEU A 115 -9.01 9.69 18.76
C LEU A 115 -9.30 8.81 19.98
N GLU A 116 -8.78 7.58 20.00
CA GLU A 116 -8.91 6.61 21.10
C GLU A 116 -7.71 6.65 22.06
N PRO A 117 -7.10 7.83 22.25
CA PRO A 117 -5.71 8.10 22.66
C PRO A 117 -4.82 6.86 22.95
N ILE A 118 -4.49 6.11 21.90
CA ILE A 118 -3.66 4.90 22.01
C ILE A 118 -2.20 5.33 22.06
N LEU A 119 -1.61 5.31 23.25
CA LEU A 119 -0.23 5.73 23.47
C LEU A 119 0.70 4.53 23.60
N ILE A 120 1.80 4.57 22.85
CA ILE A 120 2.88 3.59 22.97
C ILE A 120 4.05 4.25 23.71
N LYS A 121 4.46 3.67 24.84
CA LYS A 121 5.57 4.21 25.66
C LYS A 121 6.83 4.39 24.79
N GLY A 122 7.35 5.61 24.72
CA GLY A 122 8.52 5.97 23.91
C GLY A 122 8.20 6.50 22.51
N ALA A 123 6.93 6.54 22.11
CA ALA A 123 6.48 7.24 20.90
C ALA A 123 6.06 8.67 21.25
N PHE A 124 6.63 9.64 20.54
CA PHE A 124 6.35 11.08 20.67
C PHE A 124 5.55 11.63 19.48
N LYS A 125 5.42 10.84 18.40
CA LYS A 125 4.59 11.16 17.22
C LYS A 125 3.81 9.93 16.77
N PHE A 126 2.73 10.19 16.03
CA PHE A 126 1.82 9.17 15.49
C PHE A 126 2.14 8.75 14.04
N ASN A 127 3.35 9.01 13.53
CA ASN A 127 3.72 8.44 12.24
C ASN A 127 3.93 6.91 12.37
N LEU A 128 3.66 6.17 11.29
CA LEU A 128 3.65 4.70 11.32
C LEU A 128 4.95 4.14 11.88
N LYS A 129 6.08 4.64 11.38
CA LYS A 129 7.43 4.19 11.75
C LYS A 129 7.70 4.34 13.24
N GLU A 130 7.33 5.48 13.82
CA GLU A 130 7.58 5.75 15.23
C GLU A 130 6.71 4.90 16.15
N ILE A 131 5.43 4.74 15.81
CA ILE A 131 4.52 3.84 16.53
C ILE A 131 5.02 2.40 16.44
N ALA A 132 5.25 1.92 15.22
CA ALA A 132 5.67 0.54 14.96
C ALA A 132 7.03 0.21 15.60
N ARG A 133 8.03 1.11 15.53
CA ARG A 133 9.31 0.92 16.22
C ARG A 133 9.12 0.72 17.71
N ASN A 134 8.29 1.54 18.36
CA ASN A 134 8.05 1.41 19.78
C ASN A 134 7.22 0.17 20.11
N MET A 135 6.23 -0.20 19.28
CA MET A 135 5.50 -1.46 19.43
C MET A 135 6.42 -2.68 19.29
N TYR A 136 7.38 -2.66 18.37
CA TYR A 136 8.40 -3.69 18.24
C TYR A 136 9.28 -3.77 19.50
N ASN A 137 9.74 -2.63 20.01
CA ASN A 137 10.58 -2.58 21.22
C ASN A 137 9.88 -3.16 22.47
N HIS A 138 8.55 -3.07 22.54
CA HIS A 138 7.75 -3.67 23.62
C HIS A 138 7.26 -5.10 23.30
N GLY A 139 7.64 -5.67 22.14
CA GLY A 139 7.27 -7.02 21.74
C GLY A 139 5.81 -7.17 21.26
N PHE A 140 5.12 -6.08 20.93
CA PHE A 140 3.73 -6.10 20.48
C PHE A 140 3.58 -6.50 19.01
N ILE A 141 4.58 -6.18 18.18
CA ILE A 141 4.65 -6.55 16.77
C ILE A 141 6.03 -7.12 16.44
N LYS A 142 6.17 -7.78 15.29
CA LYS A 142 7.42 -8.43 14.87
C LYS A 142 8.14 -7.66 13.77
N SER A 143 7.41 -6.90 12.98
CA SER A 143 7.93 -6.14 11.85
C SER A 143 8.88 -5.05 12.32
N LYS A 144 10.03 -4.97 11.64
CA LYS A 144 11.04 -3.94 11.81
C LYS A 144 11.62 -3.64 10.44
N TRP A 145 11.69 -2.36 10.06
CA TRP A 145 12.44 -1.94 8.88
C TRP A 145 13.92 -2.27 9.09
N GLN A 146 14.54 -2.89 8.08
CA GLN A 146 16.00 -3.07 8.08
C GLN A 146 16.66 -1.69 7.98
N ASP A 147 17.86 -1.56 8.57
CA ASP A 147 18.64 -0.34 8.45
C ASP A 147 18.92 -0.07 6.96
N GLY A 148 18.50 1.11 6.45
CA GLY A 148 18.58 1.49 5.03
C GLY A 148 17.24 1.57 4.29
N LEU A 149 16.29 0.68 4.59
CA LEU A 149 14.92 0.66 4.03
C LEU A 149 13.98 1.64 4.76
N ALA A 150 14.49 2.76 5.26
CA ALA A 150 13.85 3.46 6.36
C ALA A 150 13.11 4.76 5.95
N ASP A 151 13.14 5.14 4.67
CA ASP A 151 12.58 6.42 4.21
C ASP A 151 11.76 6.26 2.93
N GLY A 152 10.48 6.64 3.00
CA GLY A 152 9.56 6.63 1.87
C GLY A 152 9.96 7.62 0.77
N LEU A 153 10.70 8.68 1.08
CA LEU A 153 11.27 9.57 0.05
C LEU A 153 12.33 8.85 -0.77
N THR A 154 13.24 8.12 -0.11
CA THR A 154 14.24 7.29 -0.77
C THR A 154 13.58 6.26 -1.67
N ALA A 155 12.61 5.49 -1.17
CA ALA A 155 11.87 4.53 -1.99
C ALA A 155 11.20 5.17 -3.23
N MET A 156 10.68 6.40 -3.09
CA MET A 156 10.12 7.13 -4.22
C MET A 156 11.20 7.57 -5.24
N MET A 157 12.37 8.01 -4.78
CA MET A 157 13.49 8.37 -5.65
C MET A 157 14.04 7.16 -6.39
N GLU A 158 14.20 6.03 -5.69
CA GLU A 158 14.61 4.74 -6.25
C GLU A 158 13.64 4.26 -7.34
N ALA A 159 12.34 4.36 -7.11
CA ALA A 159 11.32 4.05 -8.13
C ALA A 159 11.43 4.95 -9.37
N LEU A 160 11.64 6.26 -9.17
CA LEU A 160 11.80 7.20 -10.28
C LEU A 160 13.07 6.93 -11.08
N GLU A 161 14.15 6.54 -10.42
CA GLU A 161 15.40 6.16 -11.08
C GLU A 161 15.22 4.90 -11.92
N TYR A 162 14.60 3.86 -11.35
CA TYR A 162 14.22 2.65 -12.07
C TYR A 162 13.40 2.99 -13.32
N TYR A 163 12.33 3.78 -13.18
CA TYR A 163 11.46 4.09 -14.31
C TYR A 163 12.13 4.89 -15.42
N ARG A 164 13.09 5.76 -15.10
CA ARG A 164 13.90 6.47 -16.10
C ARG A 164 14.86 5.53 -16.83
N ALA A 165 15.42 4.55 -16.13
CA ALA A 165 16.33 3.58 -16.73
C ALA A 165 15.60 2.64 -17.69
N VAL A 166 14.44 2.11 -17.29
CA VAL A 166 13.69 1.15 -18.12
C VAL A 166 13.04 1.75 -19.37
N GLU A 167 12.91 3.08 -19.46
CA GLU A 167 12.54 3.74 -20.73
C GLU A 167 13.54 3.46 -21.87
N ASN A 168 14.80 3.19 -21.53
CA ASN A 168 15.87 2.84 -22.46
C ASN A 168 16.44 1.44 -22.17
N TYR A 169 15.61 0.51 -21.72
CA TYR A 169 16.04 -0.81 -21.21
C TYR A 169 16.95 -1.58 -22.18
N ASP A 170 16.69 -1.50 -23.48
CA ASP A 170 17.48 -2.20 -24.51
C ASP A 170 18.92 -1.70 -24.64
N LYS A 171 19.21 -0.49 -24.14
CA LYS A 171 20.54 0.11 -24.14
C LYS A 171 21.33 -0.15 -22.86
N LEU A 172 20.69 -0.74 -21.85
CA LEU A 172 21.34 -1.05 -20.58
C LEU A 172 22.18 -2.34 -20.72
N SER A 173 23.36 -2.32 -20.13
CA SER A 173 24.13 -3.55 -19.90
C SER A 173 23.40 -4.49 -18.93
N ASP A 174 23.71 -5.78 -18.96
CA ASP A 174 23.08 -6.75 -18.06
C ASP A 174 23.33 -6.43 -16.58
N GLN A 175 24.51 -5.88 -16.25
CA GLN A 175 24.84 -5.41 -14.91
C GLN A 175 23.91 -4.27 -14.46
N GLN A 176 23.69 -3.26 -15.33
CA GLN A 176 22.79 -2.16 -15.01
C GLN A 176 21.33 -2.62 -14.85
N LYS A 177 20.88 -3.56 -15.68
CA LYS A 177 19.55 -4.17 -15.54
C LYS A 177 19.40 -4.85 -14.18
N LEU A 178 20.42 -5.61 -13.76
CA LEU A 178 20.43 -6.27 -12.45
C LEU A 178 20.36 -5.26 -11.30
N GLU A 179 21.14 -4.19 -11.37
CA GLU A 179 21.16 -3.11 -10.36
C GLU A 179 19.80 -2.41 -10.25
N TYR A 180 19.20 -1.99 -11.36
CA TYR A 180 17.89 -1.33 -11.35
C TYR A 180 16.78 -2.28 -10.90
N ASN A 181 16.82 -3.56 -11.25
CA ASN A 181 15.86 -4.54 -10.76
C ASN A 181 15.99 -4.76 -9.24
N ALA A 182 17.22 -4.77 -8.70
CA ALA A 182 17.44 -4.84 -7.27
C ALA A 182 16.94 -3.57 -6.55
N LEU A 183 17.16 -2.41 -7.15
CA LEU A 183 16.64 -1.12 -6.67
C LEU A 183 15.10 -1.09 -6.65
N PHE A 184 14.44 -1.61 -7.68
CA PHE A 184 12.98 -1.65 -7.67
C PHE A 184 12.44 -2.68 -6.67
N LYS A 185 13.19 -3.76 -6.44
CA LYS A 185 12.85 -4.74 -5.42
C LYS A 185 12.89 -4.13 -4.01
N SER A 186 13.86 -3.27 -3.67
CA SER A 186 13.86 -2.58 -2.37
C SER A 186 12.62 -1.71 -2.18
N VAL A 187 12.11 -1.09 -3.24
CA VAL A 187 10.85 -0.33 -3.21
C VAL A 187 9.64 -1.24 -2.89
N ILE A 188 9.58 -2.43 -3.49
CA ILE A 188 8.53 -3.42 -3.23
C ILE A 188 8.64 -3.92 -1.79
N ASP A 189 9.84 -4.29 -1.34
CA ASP A 189 10.11 -4.80 0.01
C ASP A 189 9.74 -3.74 1.08
N TYR A 190 10.04 -2.46 0.81
CA TYR A 190 9.62 -1.34 1.66
C TYR A 190 8.10 -1.28 1.81
N ASN A 191 7.38 -1.33 0.68
CA ASN A 191 5.92 -1.27 0.69
C ASN A 191 5.27 -2.50 1.32
N GLU A 192 5.90 -3.67 1.18
CA GLU A 192 5.50 -4.89 1.85
C GLU A 192 5.61 -4.75 3.39
N ILE A 193 6.73 -4.23 3.89
CA ILE A 193 6.93 -3.98 5.33
C ILE A 193 5.91 -2.98 5.86
N ASP A 194 5.58 -1.93 5.12
CA ASP A 194 4.53 -0.97 5.51
C ASP A 194 3.16 -1.68 5.63
N CYS A 195 2.78 -2.48 4.63
CA CYS A 195 1.54 -3.27 4.67
C CYS A 195 1.53 -4.26 5.83
N LYS A 196 2.65 -4.96 6.05
CA LYS A 196 2.79 -5.95 7.13
C LYS A 196 2.65 -5.28 8.49
N THR A 197 3.29 -4.13 8.67
CA THR A 197 3.25 -3.38 9.92
C THR A 197 1.85 -2.93 10.28
N VAL A 198 1.11 -2.34 9.33
CA VAL A 198 -0.29 -1.95 9.57
C VAL A 198 -1.13 -3.17 9.93
N TRP A 199 -0.95 -4.30 9.23
CA TRP A 199 -1.64 -5.55 9.56
C TRP A 199 -1.31 -6.03 10.98
N GLU A 200 -0.05 -6.03 11.40
CA GLU A 200 0.36 -6.45 12.75
C GLU A 200 -0.22 -5.54 13.85
N ILE A 201 -0.25 -4.22 13.62
CA ILE A 201 -0.85 -3.27 14.56
C ILE A 201 -2.35 -3.55 14.73
N VAL A 202 -3.07 -3.69 13.61
CA VAL A 202 -4.52 -3.99 13.63
C VAL A 202 -4.78 -5.33 14.31
N SER A 203 -3.98 -6.36 14.00
CA SER A 203 -4.09 -7.68 14.61
C SER A 203 -3.82 -7.64 16.11
N TYR A 204 -2.78 -6.93 16.55
CA TYR A 204 -2.45 -6.78 17.96
C TYR A 204 -3.61 -6.16 18.75
N LEU A 205 -4.16 -5.04 18.26
CA LEU A 205 -5.28 -4.38 18.94
C LEU A 205 -6.52 -5.26 19.01
N ARG A 206 -6.87 -5.95 17.91
CA ARG A 206 -8.02 -6.86 17.89
C ARG A 206 -7.90 -8.01 18.88
N THR A 207 -6.69 -8.56 19.05
CA THR A 207 -6.48 -9.71 19.93
C THR A 207 -6.37 -9.33 21.40
N ASN A 208 -5.94 -8.10 21.72
CA ASN A 208 -5.62 -7.73 23.09
C ASN A 208 -6.52 -6.63 23.68
N HIS A 209 -7.29 -5.92 22.84
CA HIS A 209 -7.98 -4.69 23.24
C HIS A 209 -9.38 -4.53 22.61
N CYS A 210 -9.89 -5.52 21.90
CA CYS A 210 -11.27 -5.54 21.41
C CYS A 210 -11.92 -6.86 21.88
N GLU A 211 -12.94 -6.74 22.73
CA GLU A 211 -13.86 -7.83 23.10
C GLU A 211 -15.10 -7.81 22.19
#